data_AF-A0A6M3ISG5-F1
#
_entry.id   AF-A0A6M3ISG5-F1
#
_cell.length_a   1.000
_cell.length_b   1.000
_cell.length_c   1.000
_cell.angle_alpha   90.00
_cell.angle_beta   90.00
_cell.angle_gamma   90.00
#
_symmetry.space_group_name_H-M   'P 1'
#
loop_
_entity.id
_entity.type
_entity.pdbx_description
1 polymer ?
#
loop_
_entity_poly.entity_id
_entity_poly.type
_entity_poly.pdbx_seq_one_letter_code
_entity_poly.pdbx_strand_id
1 'polypeptide(L)'
;MNHFLHNGAAGDIIYSLPAIIALGGGALYTKPKFHKLLERLLDLQPYIKDFRIFADFPIRRSVKNFPLRFESEGRELINLDLYRNGEQAWSARGLARHLAQHHLDLFPELGFDLFQPWLQGVEPKRVASIVVNRSRRYHDREEIDWSLLEPYKEQWAFIGKSNDYRDMRQIVGYAPRQFVCSDALEMAQVIKGSRLFIGNQSLGFALAEAMKHPARVLEVCYGKDNCRPYGAEGHIALTDRLIERSLCNT
;
A
#
# COMPACT_ATOMS: atom_id res chain seq x y z
N MET A 1 -24.98 -6.62 -6.15
CA MET A 1 -23.75 -5.88 -5.84
C MET A 1 -22.99 -6.66 -4.78
N ASN A 2 -21.67 -6.83 -4.89
CA ASN A 2 -20.89 -7.53 -3.87
C ASN A 2 -20.68 -6.65 -2.63
N HIS A 3 -20.53 -7.28 -1.47
CA HIS A 3 -20.16 -6.62 -0.22
C HIS A 3 -18.88 -7.24 0.32
N PHE A 4 -17.84 -6.43 0.51
CA PHE A 4 -16.51 -6.84 0.92
C PHE A 4 -16.19 -6.32 2.31
N LEU A 5 -15.51 -7.14 3.08
CA LEU A 5 -15.18 -6.83 4.45
C LEU A 5 -13.68 -6.99 4.70
N HIS A 6 -13.01 -5.92 5.14
CA HIS A 6 -11.57 -5.95 5.38
C HIS A 6 -11.12 -5.13 6.61
N ASN A 7 -10.64 -5.79 7.66
CA ASN A 7 -10.20 -5.18 8.94
C ASN A 7 -8.69 -4.94 9.01
N GLY A 8 -7.98 -5.13 7.91
CA GLY A 8 -6.55 -4.92 7.89
C GLY A 8 -6.04 -3.50 7.94
N ALA A 9 -4.71 -3.41 8.03
CA ALA A 9 -4.06 -2.12 7.99
C ALA A 9 -4.30 -1.47 6.63
N ALA A 10 -4.12 -0.15 6.54
CA ALA A 10 -4.41 0.58 5.30
C ALA A 10 -3.71 -0.03 4.06
N GLY A 11 -2.44 -0.44 4.18
CA GLY A 11 -1.73 -1.10 3.08
C GLY A 11 -2.34 -2.45 2.68
N ASP A 12 -2.81 -3.24 3.64
CA ASP A 12 -3.49 -4.50 3.36
C ASP A 12 -4.78 -4.28 2.55
N ILE A 13 -5.56 -3.24 2.90
CA ILE A 13 -6.77 -2.85 2.17
C ILE A 13 -6.41 -2.51 0.71
N ILE A 14 -5.34 -1.73 0.48
CA ILE A 14 -4.85 -1.40 -0.87
C ILE A 14 -4.44 -2.67 -1.64
N TYR A 15 -3.80 -3.64 -0.99
CA TYR A 15 -3.44 -4.91 -1.63
C TYR A 15 -4.62 -5.85 -1.86
N SER A 16 -5.76 -5.64 -1.21
CA SER A 16 -6.98 -6.43 -1.44
C SER A 16 -7.77 -5.98 -2.69
N LEU A 17 -7.51 -4.77 -3.21
CA LEU A 17 -8.26 -4.20 -4.32
C LEU A 17 -8.23 -5.05 -5.60
N PRO A 18 -7.12 -5.70 -6.00
CA PRO A 18 -7.12 -6.65 -7.12
C PRO A 18 -8.18 -7.74 -7.02
N ALA A 19 -8.39 -8.32 -5.83
CA ALA A 19 -9.43 -9.33 -5.62
C ALA A 19 -10.84 -8.72 -5.74
N ILE A 20 -11.04 -7.50 -5.23
CA ILE A 20 -12.30 -6.75 -5.38
C ILE A 20 -12.60 -6.48 -6.87
N ILE A 21 -11.59 -6.07 -7.65
CA ILE A 21 -11.75 -5.83 -9.08
C ILE A 21 -12.09 -7.13 -9.81
N ALA A 22 -11.36 -8.21 -9.53
CA ALA A 22 -11.59 -9.51 -10.15
C ALA A 22 -13.00 -10.06 -9.85
N LEU A 23 -13.58 -9.72 -8.69
CA LEU A 23 -14.95 -10.05 -8.31
C LEU A 23 -16.01 -9.11 -8.91
N GLY A 24 -15.62 -8.10 -9.70
CA GLY A 24 -16.54 -7.17 -10.37
C GLY A 24 -16.87 -5.91 -9.56
N GLY A 25 -16.13 -5.63 -8.49
CA GLY A 25 -16.35 -4.46 -7.64
C GLY A 25 -17.60 -4.55 -6.74
N GLY A 26 -17.82 -3.52 -5.92
CA GLY A 26 -18.92 -3.49 -4.95
C GLY A 26 -18.69 -2.55 -3.77
N ALA A 27 -19.39 -2.81 -2.67
CA ALA A 27 -19.29 -2.05 -1.43
C ALA A 27 -18.17 -2.59 -0.54
N LEU A 28 -17.29 -1.74 -0.02
CA LEU A 28 -16.20 -2.12 0.88
C LEU A 28 -16.42 -1.56 2.28
N TYR A 29 -16.37 -2.43 3.28
CA TYR A 29 -16.53 -2.08 4.69
C TYR A 29 -15.18 -2.18 5.40
N THR A 30 -14.84 -1.19 6.23
CA THR A 30 -13.57 -1.13 7.01
C THR A 30 -13.74 -0.57 8.42
N LYS A 31 -12.67 -0.57 9.24
CA LYS A 31 -12.68 0.05 10.57
C LYS A 31 -12.73 1.58 10.46
N PRO A 32 -13.40 2.31 11.39
CA PRO A 32 -13.53 3.77 11.35
C PRO A 32 -12.21 4.54 11.12
N LYS A 33 -11.13 4.12 11.80
CA LYS A 33 -9.82 4.74 11.65
C LYS A 33 -9.27 4.68 10.21
N PHE A 34 -9.47 3.57 9.51
CA PHE A 34 -8.98 3.39 8.15
C PHE A 34 -9.94 3.96 7.12
N HIS A 35 -11.24 3.94 7.42
CA HIS A 35 -12.24 4.64 6.63
C HIS A 35 -11.87 6.12 6.48
N LYS A 36 -11.70 6.85 7.59
CA LYS A 36 -11.30 8.27 7.55
C LYS A 36 -10.01 8.55 6.76
N LEU A 37 -9.06 7.61 6.75
CA LEU A 37 -7.78 7.77 6.05
C LEU A 37 -7.90 7.49 4.54
N LEU A 38 -8.76 6.55 4.15
CA LEU A 38 -8.83 6.00 2.79
C LEU A 38 -10.04 6.48 1.99
N GLU A 39 -11.04 7.09 2.62
CA GLU A 39 -12.34 7.46 2.03
C GLU A 39 -12.19 8.15 0.68
N ARG A 40 -11.53 9.31 0.65
CA ARG A 40 -11.32 10.07 -0.59
C ARG A 40 -10.58 9.28 -1.68
N LEU A 41 -9.67 8.38 -1.31
CA LEU A 41 -8.94 7.56 -2.28
C LEU A 41 -9.82 6.44 -2.83
N LEU A 42 -10.62 5.79 -1.99
CA LEU A 42 -11.47 4.66 -2.37
C LEU A 42 -12.73 5.11 -3.10
N ASP A 43 -13.32 6.24 -2.73
CA ASP A 43 -14.46 6.85 -3.45
C ASP A 43 -14.08 7.27 -4.88
N LEU A 44 -12.80 7.56 -5.12
CA LEU A 44 -12.27 7.86 -6.45
C LEU A 44 -12.22 6.61 -7.36
N GLN A 45 -12.23 5.40 -6.79
CA GLN A 45 -12.02 4.18 -7.56
C GLN A 45 -13.31 3.69 -8.22
N PRO A 46 -13.35 3.46 -9.55
CA PRO A 46 -14.59 3.17 -10.26
C PRO A 46 -15.24 1.83 -9.89
N TYR A 47 -14.47 0.91 -9.30
CA TYR A 47 -14.92 -0.41 -8.86
C TYR A 47 -15.39 -0.43 -7.39
N ILE A 48 -15.12 0.62 -6.62
CA ILE A 48 -15.69 0.79 -5.27
C ILE A 48 -16.98 1.58 -5.43
N LYS A 49 -18.12 0.91 -5.22
CA LYS A 49 -19.45 1.53 -5.38
C LYS A 49 -19.92 2.24 -4.14
N ASP A 50 -19.35 1.86 -2.99
CA ASP A 50 -19.72 2.34 -1.68
C ASP A 50 -18.59 2.00 -0.71
N PHE A 51 -18.22 2.93 0.16
CA PHE A 51 -17.17 2.71 1.16
C PHE A 51 -17.69 3.10 2.53
N ARG A 52 -17.72 2.14 3.46
CA ARG A 52 -18.42 2.30 4.74
C ARG A 52 -17.62 1.82 5.93
N ILE A 53 -18.05 2.23 7.12
CA ILE A 53 -17.51 1.70 8.37
C ILE A 53 -18.25 0.43 8.77
N PHE A 54 -17.55 -0.50 9.40
CA PHE A 54 -18.19 -1.69 9.95
C PHE A 54 -19.26 -1.39 10.98
N ALA A 55 -19.22 -0.25 11.68
CA ALA A 55 -20.24 0.11 12.66
C ALA A 55 -21.65 0.22 12.01
N ASP A 56 -21.71 0.44 10.70
CA ASP A 56 -22.94 0.43 9.91
C ASP A 56 -23.48 -0.99 9.67
N PHE A 57 -22.79 -2.03 10.20
CA PHE A 57 -23.15 -3.44 10.16
C PHE A 57 -22.90 -4.09 11.54
N PRO A 58 -23.83 -4.86 12.15
CA PRO A 58 -23.68 -5.35 13.52
C PRO A 58 -22.76 -6.58 13.61
N ILE A 59 -21.58 -6.54 13.01
CA ILE A 59 -20.56 -7.58 13.20
C ILE A 59 -19.82 -7.31 14.51
N ARG A 60 -20.38 -7.81 15.61
CA ARG A 60 -19.89 -7.61 16.98
C ARG A 60 -18.66 -8.46 17.33
N ARG A 61 -18.17 -9.31 16.43
CA ARG A 61 -17.07 -10.26 16.65
C ARG A 61 -15.96 -10.11 15.62
N SER A 62 -14.78 -10.60 15.94
CA SER A 62 -13.66 -10.68 14.98
C SER A 62 -14.09 -11.44 13.73
N VAL A 63 -14.01 -10.78 12.58
CA VAL A 63 -14.41 -11.39 11.30
C VAL A 63 -13.45 -12.48 10.86
N LYS A 64 -12.28 -12.58 11.50
CA LYS A 64 -11.33 -13.67 11.26
C LYS A 64 -11.92 -15.04 11.52
N ASN A 65 -13.01 -15.17 12.27
CA ASN A 65 -13.60 -16.49 12.54
C ASN A 65 -14.78 -16.82 11.62
N PHE A 66 -15.06 -15.97 10.63
CA PHE A 66 -16.14 -16.20 9.68
C PHE A 66 -15.62 -16.89 8.42
N PRO A 67 -16.44 -17.72 7.75
CA PRO A 67 -16.10 -18.29 6.45
C PRO A 67 -15.89 -17.20 5.39
N LEU A 68 -15.40 -17.62 4.21
CA LEU A 68 -15.10 -16.69 3.10
C LEU A 68 -16.32 -15.89 2.68
N ARG A 69 -17.49 -16.53 2.68
CA ARG A 69 -18.79 -15.92 2.46
C ARG A 69 -19.67 -16.17 3.68
N PHE A 70 -20.25 -15.13 4.23
CA PHE A 70 -21.18 -15.24 5.36
C PHE A 70 -22.29 -14.21 5.24
N GLU A 71 -23.47 -14.54 5.77
CA GLU A 71 -24.60 -13.61 5.77
C GLU A 71 -24.58 -12.73 7.03
N SER A 72 -24.95 -11.45 6.88
CA SER A 72 -25.28 -10.54 7.97
C SER A 72 -26.42 -9.63 7.53
N GLU A 73 -27.46 -9.47 8.34
CA GLU A 73 -28.63 -8.64 8.04
C GLU A 73 -29.23 -8.87 6.63
N GLY A 74 -29.30 -10.14 6.20
CA GLY A 74 -29.85 -10.50 4.89
C GLY A 74 -28.96 -10.14 3.70
N ARG A 75 -27.67 -9.83 3.93
CA ARG A 75 -26.67 -9.61 2.88
C ARG A 75 -25.52 -10.60 2.99
N GLU A 76 -25.12 -11.18 1.88
CA GLU A 76 -23.87 -11.95 1.80
C GLU A 76 -22.67 -11.00 1.78
N LEU A 77 -21.68 -11.29 2.63
CA LEU A 77 -20.42 -10.57 2.76
C LEU A 77 -19.25 -11.48 2.41
N ILE A 78 -18.28 -10.91 1.71
CA ILE A 78 -17.01 -11.55 1.34
C ILE A 78 -15.94 -11.12 2.35
N ASN A 79 -15.43 -12.09 3.10
CA ASN A 79 -14.44 -11.88 4.15
C ASN A 79 -13.02 -11.84 3.59
N LEU A 80 -12.52 -10.64 3.30
CA LEU A 80 -11.17 -10.46 2.80
C LEU A 80 -10.10 -10.55 3.90
N ASP A 81 -10.45 -10.65 5.18
CA ASP A 81 -9.46 -10.85 6.27
C ASP A 81 -8.90 -12.28 6.33
N LEU A 82 -9.48 -13.23 5.58
CA LEU A 82 -9.05 -14.63 5.61
C LEU A 82 -7.60 -14.86 5.14
N TYR A 83 -7.02 -13.92 4.41
CA TYR A 83 -5.59 -13.94 4.05
C TYR A 83 -4.64 -14.01 5.27
N ARG A 84 -5.18 -13.78 6.48
CA ARG A 84 -4.46 -13.80 7.76
C ARG A 84 -4.58 -15.11 8.53
N ASN A 85 -5.38 -16.07 8.07
CA ASN A 85 -5.78 -17.24 8.86
C ASN A 85 -5.14 -18.57 8.38
N GLY A 86 -4.79 -19.43 9.35
CA GLY A 86 -4.59 -20.88 9.15
C GLY A 86 -3.43 -21.29 8.23
N GLU A 87 -3.50 -22.50 7.64
CA GLU A 87 -2.52 -23.06 6.68
C GLU A 87 -2.32 -22.23 5.38
N GLN A 88 -3.08 -21.14 5.24
CA GLN A 88 -2.98 -20.15 4.18
C GLN A 88 -2.34 -18.83 4.66
N ALA A 89 -2.16 -18.68 5.97
CA ALA A 89 -1.38 -17.60 6.56
C ALA A 89 0.10 -17.79 6.19
N TRP A 90 0.71 -16.70 5.72
CA TRP A 90 2.12 -16.30 5.72
C TRP A 90 3.23 -17.33 5.99
N SER A 91 3.11 -18.18 7.01
CA SER A 91 4.11 -19.18 7.41
C SER A 91 3.88 -20.59 6.85
N ALA A 92 2.66 -20.95 6.45
CA ALA A 92 2.32 -22.36 6.24
C ALA A 92 2.67 -22.92 4.85
N ARG A 93 3.06 -22.07 3.89
CA ARG A 93 3.41 -22.49 2.52
C ARG A 93 4.88 -22.31 2.14
N GLY A 94 5.75 -21.89 3.07
CA GLY A 94 7.20 -21.73 2.83
C GLY A 94 7.60 -20.76 1.71
N LEU A 95 6.63 -20.04 1.11
CA LEU A 95 6.82 -19.14 -0.01
C LEU A 95 6.35 -17.75 0.40
N ALA A 96 7.29 -16.81 0.45
CA ALA A 96 7.05 -15.37 0.55
C ALA A 96 6.19 -14.89 -0.64
N ARG A 97 4.86 -14.99 -0.52
CA ARG A 97 3.92 -14.55 -1.56
C ARG A 97 3.58 -13.07 -1.38
N HIS A 98 3.33 -12.40 -2.50
CA HIS A 98 2.90 -11.01 -2.49
C HIS A 98 1.52 -10.86 -1.83
N LEU A 99 1.30 -9.80 -1.06
CA LEU A 99 0.03 -9.58 -0.35
C LEU A 99 -1.19 -9.52 -1.26
N ALA A 100 -1.05 -8.92 -2.44
CA ALA A 100 -2.16 -8.92 -3.41
C ALA A 100 -2.46 -10.33 -3.92
N GLN A 101 -1.43 -11.16 -4.11
CA GLN A 101 -1.62 -12.57 -4.49
C GLN A 101 -2.31 -13.36 -3.38
N HIS A 102 -1.99 -13.09 -2.11
CA HIS A 102 -2.69 -13.73 -0.99
C HIS A 102 -4.21 -13.45 -0.98
N HIS A 103 -4.64 -12.26 -1.40
CA HIS A 103 -6.07 -11.96 -1.52
C HIS A 103 -6.71 -12.64 -2.74
N LEU A 104 -5.98 -12.72 -3.86
CA LEU A 104 -6.44 -13.42 -5.07
C LEU A 104 -6.52 -14.94 -4.86
N ASP A 105 -5.62 -15.52 -4.07
CA ASP A 105 -5.59 -16.95 -3.75
C ASP A 105 -6.85 -17.42 -2.98
N LEU A 106 -7.65 -16.51 -2.42
CA LEU A 106 -8.97 -16.82 -1.85
C LEU A 106 -10.01 -17.16 -2.93
N PHE A 107 -9.74 -16.81 -4.19
CA PHE A 107 -10.60 -16.96 -5.36
C PHE A 107 -9.76 -17.51 -6.53
N PRO A 108 -9.26 -18.76 -6.45
CA PRO A 108 -8.30 -19.32 -7.41
C PRO A 108 -8.83 -19.40 -8.85
N GLU A 109 -10.15 -19.33 -9.04
CA GLU A 109 -10.83 -19.26 -10.33
C GLU A 109 -10.72 -17.89 -11.01
N LEU A 110 -10.29 -16.86 -10.28
CA LEU A 110 -10.22 -15.48 -10.77
C LEU A 110 -8.77 -15.09 -11.09
N GLY A 111 -8.60 -14.42 -12.23
CA GLY A 111 -7.32 -13.87 -12.66
C GLY A 111 -7.29 -12.34 -12.52
N PHE A 112 -6.18 -11.80 -12.03
CA PHE A 112 -5.87 -10.38 -12.11
C PHE A 112 -4.39 -10.20 -12.44
N ASP A 113 -4.07 -9.39 -13.44
CA ASP A 113 -2.69 -9.07 -13.78
C ASP A 113 -2.11 -8.05 -12.80
N LEU A 114 -1.35 -8.54 -11.81
CA LEU A 114 -0.70 -7.70 -10.81
C LEU A 114 0.45 -6.85 -11.37
N PHE A 115 0.80 -6.98 -12.65
CA PHE A 115 1.74 -6.08 -13.34
C PHE A 115 1.08 -4.77 -13.76
N GLN A 116 -0.27 -4.71 -13.79
CA GLN A 116 -1.02 -3.50 -14.08
C GLN A 116 -1.30 -2.68 -12.81
N PRO A 117 -1.47 -1.35 -12.94
CA PRO A 117 -1.96 -0.53 -11.84
C PRO A 117 -3.40 -0.92 -11.48
N TRP A 118 -3.70 -0.96 -10.19
CA TRP A 118 -5.05 -1.18 -9.67
C TRP A 118 -5.63 0.05 -8.98
N LEU A 119 -4.87 1.15 -8.82
CA LEU A 119 -5.43 2.46 -8.47
C LEU A 119 -5.55 3.35 -9.72
N GLN A 120 -6.71 3.98 -9.87
CA GLN A 120 -7.09 4.79 -11.02
C GLN A 120 -7.49 6.21 -10.59
N GLY A 121 -7.48 7.15 -11.54
CA GLY A 121 -7.98 8.52 -11.35
C GLY A 121 -7.17 9.43 -10.43
N VAL A 122 -6.07 8.96 -9.83
CA VAL A 122 -5.21 9.77 -8.96
C VAL A 122 -4.50 10.82 -9.81
N GLU A 123 -4.74 12.11 -9.58
CA GLU A 123 -4.01 13.19 -10.26
C GLU A 123 -2.66 13.50 -9.56
N PRO A 124 -1.57 13.76 -10.30
CA PRO A 124 -0.27 14.02 -9.70
C PRO A 124 -0.24 15.37 -8.95
N LYS A 125 0.37 15.39 -7.76
CA LYS A 125 0.69 16.61 -7.00
C LYS A 125 2.19 16.71 -6.80
N ARG A 126 2.85 17.57 -7.55
CA ARG A 126 4.31 17.71 -7.46
C ARG A 126 4.73 18.47 -6.20
N VAL A 127 5.39 17.76 -5.29
CA VAL A 127 5.98 18.35 -4.06
C VAL A 127 7.50 18.36 -4.16
N ALA A 128 8.11 17.25 -4.58
CA ALA A 128 9.54 17.06 -4.72
C ALA A 128 9.81 16.06 -5.86
N SER A 129 11.05 16.03 -6.37
CA SER A 129 11.43 15.05 -7.40
C SER A 129 11.56 13.65 -6.80
N ILE A 130 12.05 13.53 -5.56
CA ILE A 130 12.10 12.27 -4.83
C ILE A 130 11.16 12.37 -3.63
N VAL A 131 10.34 11.36 -3.42
CA VAL A 131 9.45 11.27 -2.25
C VAL A 131 9.85 10.06 -1.42
N VAL A 132 10.08 10.30 -0.13
CA VAL A 132 10.47 9.25 0.82
C VAL A 132 9.37 9.03 1.85
N ASN A 133 8.96 7.76 2.04
CA ASN A 133 8.11 7.35 3.14
C ASN A 133 8.70 6.13 3.85
N ARG A 134 9.30 6.35 5.02
CA ARG A 134 9.88 5.27 5.83
C ARG A 134 9.23 5.21 7.21
N SER A 135 8.39 4.21 7.46
CA SER A 135 7.73 4.02 8.76
C SER A 135 8.61 3.24 9.75
N ARG A 136 8.42 3.37 11.06
CA ARG A 136 9.17 2.59 12.10
C ARG A 136 9.06 1.07 12.07
N ARG A 137 8.17 0.47 11.27
CA ARG A 137 7.92 -0.98 11.26
C ARG A 137 8.72 -1.66 10.16
N TYR A 138 8.93 -2.96 10.25
CA TYR A 138 9.49 -3.77 9.17
C TYR A 138 10.87 -3.29 8.73
N HIS A 139 11.80 -3.32 9.67
CA HIS A 139 13.23 -3.12 9.44
C HIS A 139 13.96 -4.27 10.13
N ASP A 140 14.70 -5.05 9.37
CA ASP A 140 15.53 -6.13 9.91
C ASP A 140 16.97 -6.12 9.40
N ARG A 141 17.26 -5.31 8.37
CA ARG A 141 18.59 -5.10 7.79
C ARG A 141 18.73 -3.66 7.29
N GLU A 142 19.97 -3.23 7.08
CA GLU A 142 20.30 -1.95 6.46
C GLU A 142 20.47 -2.13 4.94
N GLU A 143 19.35 -2.20 4.20
CA GLU A 143 19.36 -2.47 2.75
C GLU A 143 19.51 -1.21 1.88
N ILE A 144 19.12 -0.06 2.42
CA ILE A 144 19.19 1.22 1.71
C ILE A 144 20.27 2.06 2.35
N ASP A 145 21.29 2.39 1.56
CA ASP A 145 22.24 3.45 1.89
C ASP A 145 21.57 4.82 1.70
N TRP A 146 21.19 5.44 2.81
CA TRP A 146 20.53 6.74 2.82
C TRP A 146 21.48 7.91 2.51
N SER A 147 22.81 7.69 2.56
CA SER A 147 23.80 8.72 2.20
C SER A 147 23.73 9.07 0.71
N LEU A 148 23.23 8.15 -0.13
CA LEU A 148 22.99 8.39 -1.56
C LEU A 148 22.01 9.55 -1.84
N LEU A 149 21.20 9.96 -0.85
CA LEU A 149 20.30 11.10 -0.98
C LEU A 149 20.94 12.45 -0.64
N GLU A 150 22.14 12.48 -0.04
CA GLU A 150 22.81 13.71 0.37
C GLU A 150 23.07 14.69 -0.79
N PRO A 151 23.56 14.26 -1.98
CA PRO A 151 23.72 15.15 -3.14
C PRO A 151 22.39 15.75 -3.62
N TYR A 152 21.27 15.14 -3.25
CA TYR A 152 19.92 15.50 -3.68
C TYR A 152 19.07 16.12 -2.58
N LYS A 153 19.65 16.54 -1.45
CA LYS A 153 18.93 17.00 -0.24
C LYS A 153 17.85 18.07 -0.47
N GLU A 154 18.02 18.91 -1.50
CA GLU A 154 17.04 19.96 -1.88
C GLU A 154 15.94 19.45 -2.84
N GLN A 155 16.09 18.24 -3.39
CA GLN A 155 15.20 17.65 -4.40
C GLN A 155 14.25 16.60 -3.84
N TRP A 156 14.39 16.25 -2.55
CA TRP A 156 13.56 15.23 -1.93
C TRP A 156 12.74 15.75 -0.74
N ALA A 157 11.57 15.14 -0.54
CA ALA A 157 10.72 15.42 0.59
C ALA A 157 10.30 14.13 1.30
N PHE A 158 10.26 14.21 2.63
CA PHE A 158 9.71 13.16 3.48
C PHE A 158 8.20 13.36 3.66
N ILE A 159 7.44 12.28 3.45
CA ILE A 159 6.02 12.18 3.81
C ILE A 159 5.86 11.11 4.89
N GLY A 160 4.94 11.32 5.85
CA GLY A 160 4.69 10.34 6.91
C GLY A 160 4.40 10.99 8.26
N LYS A 161 4.44 10.19 9.34
CA LYS A 161 4.16 10.69 10.70
C LYS A 161 5.35 11.47 11.24
N SER A 162 5.10 12.38 12.18
CA SER A 162 6.14 13.17 12.83
C SER A 162 7.22 12.33 13.51
N ASN A 163 6.85 11.16 14.04
CA ASN A 163 7.80 10.22 14.64
C ASN A 163 8.72 9.57 13.59
N ASP A 164 8.15 9.19 12.44
CA ASP A 164 8.91 8.61 11.34
C ASP A 164 9.87 9.65 10.73
N TYR A 165 9.42 10.91 10.60
CA TYR A 165 10.26 12.03 10.16
C TYR A 165 11.42 12.30 11.11
N ARG A 166 11.19 12.26 12.44
CA ARG A 166 12.26 12.44 13.43
C ARG A 166 13.35 11.38 13.29
N ASP A 167 12.97 10.12 13.08
CA ASP A 167 13.94 9.04 12.89
C ASP A 167 14.69 9.23 11.57
N MET A 168 13.99 9.61 10.49
CA MET A 168 14.63 9.88 9.21
C MET A 168 15.71 10.96 9.31
N ARG A 169 15.45 12.04 10.06
CA ARG A 169 16.45 13.10 10.31
C ARG A 169 17.70 12.58 10.99
N GLN A 170 17.55 11.65 11.92
CA GLN A 170 18.68 11.03 12.61
C GLN A 170 19.49 10.15 11.66
N ILE A 171 18.81 9.42 10.76
CA ILE A 171 19.45 8.55 9.76
C ILE A 171 20.28 9.37 8.76
N VAL A 172 19.74 10.46 8.21
CA VAL A 172 20.46 11.26 7.19
C VAL A 172 21.35 12.36 7.75
N GLY A 173 21.24 12.70 9.04
CA GLY A 173 22.05 13.75 9.65
C GLY A 173 21.65 15.20 9.29
N TYR A 174 20.56 15.40 8.53
CA TYR A 174 20.01 16.72 8.20
C TYR A 174 18.47 16.75 8.28
N ALA A 175 17.88 17.93 8.09
CA ALA A 175 16.43 18.13 8.06
C ALA A 175 15.92 18.20 6.61
N PRO A 176 15.47 17.08 6.01
CA PRO A 176 14.91 17.13 4.68
C PRO A 176 13.57 17.88 4.69
N ARG A 177 13.13 18.37 3.53
CA ARG A 177 11.80 18.96 3.41
C ARG A 177 10.74 17.97 3.90
N GLN A 178 9.84 18.41 4.78
CA GLN A 178 8.70 17.61 5.21
C GLN A 178 7.43 18.05 4.50
N PHE A 179 6.62 17.09 4.07
CA PHE A 179 5.27 17.34 3.58
C PHE A 179 4.27 16.46 4.34
N VAL A 180 3.24 17.08 4.92
CA VAL A 180 2.23 16.39 5.71
C VAL A 180 0.99 16.18 4.85
N CYS A 181 0.70 14.92 4.52
CA CYS A 181 -0.52 14.57 3.80
C CYS A 181 -1.72 14.52 4.76
N SER A 182 -2.82 15.11 4.34
CA SER A 182 -4.12 15.10 5.04
C SER A 182 -4.76 13.70 5.06
N ASP A 183 -4.63 12.95 3.97
CA ASP A 183 -5.17 11.60 3.82
C ASP A 183 -4.36 10.74 2.81
N ALA A 184 -4.84 9.52 2.55
CA ALA A 184 -4.18 8.61 1.62
C ALA A 184 -4.31 9.02 0.15
N LEU A 185 -5.35 9.80 -0.22
CA LEU A 185 -5.44 10.33 -1.58
C LEU A 185 -4.32 11.33 -1.80
N GLU A 186 -4.13 12.31 -0.91
CA GLU A 186 -3.05 13.28 -1.04
C GLU A 186 -1.67 12.60 -1.01
N MET A 187 -1.51 11.57 -0.18
CA MET A 187 -0.30 10.73 -0.21
C MET A 187 -0.06 10.10 -1.59
N ALA A 188 -1.09 9.49 -2.20
CA ALA A 188 -0.99 8.91 -3.53
C ALA A 188 -0.69 9.97 -4.60
N GLN A 189 -1.32 11.15 -4.53
CA GLN A 189 -1.07 12.25 -5.45
C GLN A 189 0.39 12.75 -5.37
N VAL A 190 0.93 12.88 -4.16
CA VAL A 190 2.33 13.30 -3.94
C VAL A 190 3.32 12.27 -4.46
N ILE A 191 3.07 10.98 -4.21
CA ILE A 191 3.87 9.88 -4.76
C ILE A 191 3.83 9.92 -6.29
N LYS A 192 2.62 10.02 -6.87
CA LYS A 192 2.44 10.06 -8.33
C LYS A 192 3.08 11.27 -8.99
N GLY A 193 3.14 12.41 -8.30
CA GLY A 193 3.79 13.63 -8.77
C GLY A 193 5.31 13.66 -8.61
N SER A 194 5.90 12.65 -7.98
CA SER A 194 7.36 12.49 -7.87
C SER A 194 7.94 11.77 -9.09
N ARG A 195 9.26 11.74 -9.21
CA ARG A 195 9.99 10.93 -10.19
C ARG A 195 10.51 9.63 -9.62
N LEU A 196 10.78 9.61 -8.31
CA LEU A 196 11.28 8.45 -7.57
C LEU A 196 10.59 8.40 -6.22
N PHE A 197 10.02 7.25 -5.90
CA PHE A 197 9.51 6.93 -4.58
C PHE A 197 10.42 5.93 -3.86
N ILE A 198 10.74 6.18 -2.60
CA ILE A 198 11.51 5.27 -1.75
C ILE A 198 10.73 5.04 -0.46
N GLY A 199 10.51 3.78 -0.08
CA GLY A 199 9.87 3.49 1.20
C GLY A 199 10.00 2.05 1.62
N ASN A 200 9.66 1.79 2.88
CA ASN A 200 9.59 0.43 3.41
C ASN A 200 8.16 -0.12 3.33
N GLN A 201 7.97 -1.35 3.80
CA GLN A 201 6.69 -2.07 3.82
C GLN A 201 5.61 -1.31 4.61
N SER A 202 4.91 -0.41 3.94
CA SER A 202 4.05 0.60 4.56
C SER A 202 2.91 0.98 3.62
N LEU A 203 2.03 1.87 4.06
CA LEU A 203 0.98 2.42 3.21
C LEU A 203 1.57 3.16 2.00
N GLY A 204 2.64 3.93 2.18
CA GLY A 204 3.27 4.67 1.08
C GLY A 204 3.72 3.73 -0.04
N PHE A 205 4.38 2.63 0.33
CA PHE A 205 4.79 1.64 -0.67
C PHE A 205 3.60 0.90 -1.30
N ALA A 206 2.57 0.54 -0.52
CA ALA A 206 1.35 -0.06 -1.08
C ALA A 206 0.68 0.84 -2.13
N LEU A 207 0.66 2.17 -1.92
CA LEU A 207 0.15 3.13 -2.89
C LEU A 207 1.05 3.23 -4.13
N ALA A 208 2.37 3.32 -3.95
CA ALA A 208 3.31 3.37 -5.06
C ALA A 208 3.23 2.10 -5.94
N GLU A 209 3.12 0.94 -5.32
CA GLU A 209 2.96 -0.36 -5.99
C GLU A 209 1.61 -0.48 -6.72
N ALA A 210 0.54 -0.03 -6.07
CA ALA A 210 -0.80 -0.06 -6.63
C ALA A 210 -0.99 0.84 -7.85
N MET A 211 -0.25 1.95 -7.92
CA MET A 211 -0.20 2.85 -9.08
C MET A 211 0.86 2.43 -10.09
N LYS A 212 1.68 1.42 -9.80
CA LYS A 212 2.86 1.04 -10.59
C LYS A 212 3.75 2.25 -10.89
N HIS A 213 4.08 3.01 -9.85
CA HIS A 213 4.88 4.22 -10.00
C HIS A 213 6.21 3.89 -10.73
N PRO A 214 6.57 4.64 -11.81
CA PRO A 214 7.67 4.29 -12.72
C PRO A 214 9.09 4.31 -12.16
N ALA A 215 9.29 4.65 -10.89
CA ALA A 215 10.51 4.32 -10.15
C ALA A 215 10.16 4.23 -8.67
N ARG A 216 9.98 3.01 -8.17
CA ARG A 216 9.64 2.78 -6.76
C ARG A 216 10.61 1.78 -6.13
N VAL A 217 11.18 2.16 -5.00
CA VAL A 217 12.18 1.38 -4.27
C VAL A 217 11.59 0.92 -2.95
N LEU A 218 11.59 -0.39 -2.74
CA LEU A 218 11.23 -1.02 -1.47
C LEU A 218 12.48 -1.24 -0.64
N GLU A 219 12.54 -0.63 0.54
CA GLU A 219 13.36 -1.13 1.63
C GLU A 219 12.70 -2.40 2.19
N VAL A 220 13.30 -3.56 1.88
CA VAL A 220 12.72 -4.87 2.19
C VAL A 220 12.98 -5.26 3.64
N CYS A 221 11.95 -5.80 4.30
CA CYS A 221 12.10 -6.54 5.55
C CYS A 221 12.00 -8.04 5.25
N TYR A 222 13.12 -8.75 5.29
CA TYR A 222 13.19 -10.15 4.86
C TYR A 222 12.36 -11.09 5.75
N GLY A 223 12.29 -10.82 7.06
CA GLY A 223 11.44 -11.55 7.99
C GLY A 223 9.95 -11.40 7.72
N LYS A 224 9.58 -10.45 6.85
CA LYS A 224 8.22 -10.19 6.38
C LYS A 224 8.23 -9.88 4.87
N ASP A 225 8.90 -10.67 4.05
CA ASP A 225 8.98 -10.39 2.60
C ASP A 225 7.66 -10.73 1.87
N ASN A 226 6.78 -9.75 1.66
CA ASN A 226 5.44 -9.97 1.08
C ASN A 226 4.92 -8.78 0.25
N CYS A 227 5.71 -7.72 0.13
CA CYS A 227 5.35 -6.50 -0.59
C CYS A 227 6.29 -6.26 -1.78
N ARG A 228 7.09 -7.26 -2.20
CA ARG A 228 8.03 -7.11 -3.30
C ARG A 228 7.32 -6.55 -4.54
N PRO A 229 7.86 -5.50 -5.16
CA PRO A 229 7.18 -4.86 -6.27
C PRO A 229 7.05 -5.82 -7.44
N TYR A 230 5.90 -5.78 -8.11
CA TYR A 230 5.64 -6.51 -9.35
C TYR A 230 5.67 -5.59 -10.57
N GLY A 231 6.16 -6.11 -11.69
CA GLY A 231 6.30 -5.35 -12.93
C GLY A 231 7.57 -4.53 -13.03
N ALA A 232 7.71 -3.87 -14.18
CA ALA A 232 8.87 -3.06 -14.49
C ALA A 232 9.01 -1.88 -13.50
N GLU A 233 10.24 -1.40 -13.36
CA GLU A 233 10.60 -0.22 -12.55
C GLU A 233 10.27 -0.32 -11.04
N GLY A 234 10.04 -1.54 -10.56
CA GLY A 234 10.06 -1.89 -9.15
C GLY A 234 11.47 -2.31 -8.72
N HIS A 235 11.98 -1.73 -7.65
CA HIS A 235 13.33 -1.98 -7.16
C HIS A 235 13.33 -2.36 -5.68
N ILE A 236 14.31 -3.15 -5.26
CA ILE A 236 14.55 -3.50 -3.84
C ILE A 236 15.89 -2.96 -3.32
N ALA A 237 16.61 -2.22 -4.17
CA ALA A 237 17.89 -1.61 -3.86
C ALA A 237 17.92 -0.19 -4.46
N LEU A 238 18.51 0.75 -3.72
CA LEU A 238 18.78 2.11 -4.18
C LEU A 238 20.23 2.18 -4.68
N THR A 239 20.44 2.81 -5.83
CA THR A 239 21.78 3.03 -6.42
C THR A 239 21.84 4.42 -7.04
N ASP A 240 23.04 5.00 -7.16
CA ASP A 240 23.23 6.29 -7.84
C ASP A 240 22.64 6.28 -9.25
N ARG A 241 22.92 5.21 -10.02
CA ARG A 241 22.39 5.03 -11.37
C ARG A 241 20.86 5.06 -11.42
N LEU A 242 20.20 4.47 -10.42
CA LEU A 242 18.73 4.51 -10.35
C LEU A 242 18.23 5.92 -10.07
N ILE A 243 18.85 6.64 -9.13
CA ILE A 243 18.49 8.02 -8.81
C ILE A 243 18.66 8.91 -10.04
N GLU A 244 19.84 8.89 -10.66
CA GLU A 244 20.16 9.66 -11.87
C GLU A 244 19.17 9.38 -12.99
N ARG A 245 18.93 8.10 -13.31
CA ARG A 245 17.96 7.70 -14.35
C ARG A 245 16.56 8.23 -14.06
N SER A 246 16.12 8.13 -12.81
CA SER A 246 14.79 8.59 -12.40
C SER A 246 14.68 10.12 -12.50
N LEU A 247 15.75 10.85 -12.24
CA LEU A 247 15.77 12.30 -12.32
C LEU A 247 15.98 12.84 -13.74
N CYS A 248 16.60 12.09 -14.65
CA CYS A 248 16.93 12.57 -16.00
C CYS A 248 15.86 12.26 -17.06
N ASN A 249 15.09 11.17 -16.92
CA ASN A 249 14.09 10.80 -17.93
C ASN A 249 12.81 11.65 -17.78
N THR A 250 12.52 12.45 -18.82
CA THR A 250 11.24 13.14 -19.09
C THR A 250 10.59 12.57 -20.32
#